data_AF-A0A3Q0RIZ3-F1
#
_entry.id   AF-A0A3Q0RIZ3-F1
#
_cell.length_a   1.000
_cell.length_b   1.000
_cell.length_c   1.000
_cell.angle_alpha   90.00
_cell.angle_beta   90.00
_cell.angle_gamma   90.00
#
_symmetry.space_group_name_H-M   'P 1'
#
loop_
_entity.id
_entity.type
_entity.pdbx_description
1 polymer ?
#
loop_
_entity_poly.entity_id
_entity_poly.type
_entity_poly.pdbx_seq_one_letter_code
_entity_poly.pdbx_strand_id
1 'polypeptide(L)'
;MAAIYSGIHLKLKSPQTPWEDKLKLARFAWISSQCLLPNKEQVLLDWCTHALSLYYNKKVEFSQDFLESLWCYLDDVLHSRKLQSFLKQGKTITLKLNMPQVLESASQDVSLTLSFTIPMITSMTTLLRQGEGNITSSHHVSLVLGALQSVPLDHITPAVYQSAFLAVHETLFAIIQCHPQVMLNAAPSFLNVFYRLVASIVQEGRQRGDGDTDSDVYLQCSRLIERMYSHIATTAENFTALSAFMVAQYVTELQKVTLRPDVKLHLTEGIYLILDLCKEQDIRFLKAGLPMGVSEVFNELYGSYIHYHKAQRQGEDKYTV
;
A
#
# COMPACT_ATOMS: atom_id res chain seq x y z
N MET A 1 -7.77 21.94 42.10
CA MET A 1 -8.88 21.11 41.59
C MET A 1 -8.68 20.92 40.10
N ALA A 2 -8.47 19.69 39.64
CA ALA A 2 -8.47 19.40 38.20
C ALA A 2 -9.93 19.44 37.72
N ALA A 3 -10.25 20.35 36.80
CA ALA A 3 -11.59 20.40 36.22
C ALA A 3 -11.82 19.14 35.36
N ILE A 4 -12.75 18.29 35.77
CA ILE A 4 -13.18 17.15 34.96
C ILE A 4 -14.01 17.69 33.80
N TYR A 5 -13.47 17.59 32.58
CA TYR A 5 -14.20 18.01 31.37
C TYR A 5 -15.19 16.92 30.95
N SER A 6 -16.49 17.20 31.13
CA SER A 6 -17.60 16.39 30.65
C SER A 6 -18.27 17.01 29.41
N GLY A 7 -19.04 16.22 28.66
CA GLY A 7 -19.81 16.72 27.51
C GLY A 7 -19.05 16.88 26.19
N ILE A 8 -17.75 16.52 26.12
CA ILE A 8 -16.96 16.61 24.88
C ILE A 8 -17.60 15.80 23.74
N HIS A 9 -18.07 14.58 24.01
CA HIS A 9 -18.76 13.76 23.00
C HIS A 9 -19.99 14.47 22.39
N LEU A 10 -20.76 15.19 23.22
CA LEU A 10 -21.92 15.96 22.75
C LEU A 10 -21.48 17.15 21.90
N LYS A 11 -20.41 17.85 22.30
CA LYS A 11 -19.84 18.96 21.53
C LYS A 11 -19.27 18.51 20.18
N LEU A 12 -18.59 17.36 20.12
CA LEU A 12 -18.09 16.79 18.86
C LEU A 12 -19.22 16.45 17.88
N LYS A 13 -20.38 16.01 18.39
CA LYS A 13 -21.56 15.68 17.58
C LYS A 13 -22.48 16.86 17.28
N SER A 14 -22.42 17.93 18.08
CA SER A 14 -23.30 19.09 17.97
C SER A 14 -23.05 19.84 16.66
N PRO A 15 -24.08 20.11 15.84
CA PRO A 15 -23.94 20.98 14.66
C PRO A 15 -23.69 22.44 15.05
N GLN A 16 -24.02 22.85 16.27
CA GLN A 16 -23.81 24.21 16.78
C GLN A 16 -22.35 24.49 17.16
N THR A 17 -21.51 23.45 17.32
CA THR A 17 -20.10 23.63 17.66
C THR A 17 -19.27 23.82 16.38
N PRO A 18 -18.50 24.91 16.25
CA PRO A 18 -17.62 25.14 15.11
C PRO A 18 -16.61 24.00 14.93
N TRP A 19 -16.22 23.72 13.68
CA TRP A 19 -15.28 22.65 13.35
C TRP A 19 -13.89 22.85 13.96
N GLU A 20 -13.38 24.08 13.91
CA GLU A 20 -12.19 24.56 14.62
C GLU A 20 -12.21 24.16 16.11
N ASP A 21 -13.32 24.43 16.78
CA ASP A 21 -13.49 24.14 18.21
C ASP A 21 -13.60 22.64 18.46
N LYS A 22 -14.26 21.89 17.58
CA LYS A 22 -14.30 20.42 17.65
C LYS A 22 -12.91 19.82 17.56
N LEU A 23 -12.05 20.32 16.66
CA LEU A 23 -10.67 19.84 16.52
C LEU A 23 -9.83 20.16 17.77
N LYS A 24 -9.96 21.36 18.34
CA LYS A 24 -9.31 21.72 19.61
C LYS A 24 -9.76 20.80 20.74
N LEU A 25 -11.06 20.52 20.83
CA LEU A 25 -11.62 19.60 21.82
C LEU A 25 -11.12 18.17 21.63
N ALA A 26 -11.03 17.70 20.38
CA ALA A 26 -10.52 16.37 20.06
C ALA A 26 -9.03 16.21 20.45
N ARG A 27 -8.18 17.19 20.08
CA ARG A 27 -6.77 17.25 20.48
C ARG A 27 -6.61 17.24 22.01
N PHE A 28 -7.38 18.08 22.71
CA PHE A 28 -7.38 18.10 24.17
C PHE A 28 -7.83 16.75 24.76
N ALA A 29 -8.92 16.18 24.25
CA ALA A 29 -9.46 14.91 24.73
C ALA A 29 -8.48 13.74 24.54
N TRP A 30 -7.71 13.75 23.44
CA TRP A 30 -6.71 12.73 23.14
C TRP A 30 -5.60 12.70 24.21
N ILE A 31 -5.04 13.86 24.52
CA ILE A 31 -3.88 14.02 25.41
C ILE A 31 -4.29 13.97 26.89
N SER A 32 -5.45 14.54 27.24
CA SER A 32 -5.86 14.71 28.63
C SER A 32 -6.36 13.42 29.25
N SER A 33 -5.74 13.00 30.36
CA SER A 33 -6.25 11.93 31.24
C SER A 33 -7.51 12.35 32.02
N GLN A 34 -7.77 13.65 32.12
CA GLN A 34 -8.91 14.23 32.88
C GLN A 34 -10.21 14.30 32.06
N CYS A 35 -10.14 14.01 30.77
CA CYS A 35 -11.32 13.88 29.91
C CYS A 35 -11.93 12.48 30.05
N LEU A 36 -13.14 12.38 30.63
CA LEU A 36 -13.87 11.13 30.75
C LEU A 36 -14.71 10.90 29.50
N LEU A 37 -14.26 9.96 28.66
CA LEU A 37 -14.93 9.56 27.44
C LEU A 37 -14.91 8.02 27.33
N PRO A 38 -16.07 7.34 27.33
CA PRO A 38 -16.13 5.90 27.10
C PRO A 38 -15.56 5.56 25.73
N ASN A 39 -14.71 4.53 25.65
CA ASN A 39 -13.99 4.16 24.42
C ASN A 39 -13.33 5.36 23.74
N LYS A 40 -12.64 6.20 24.54
CA LYS A 40 -12.04 7.47 24.11
C LYS A 40 -11.32 7.36 22.78
N GLU A 41 -10.46 6.36 22.66
CA GLU A 41 -9.61 6.14 21.48
C GLU A 41 -10.47 5.94 20.23
N GLN A 42 -11.48 5.07 20.32
CA GLN A 42 -12.43 4.79 19.23
C GLN A 42 -13.26 6.03 18.87
N VAL A 43 -13.81 6.74 19.85
CA VAL A 43 -14.70 7.89 19.59
C VAL A 43 -13.98 9.02 18.89
N LEU A 44 -12.74 9.29 19.28
CA LEU A 44 -11.93 10.35 18.71
C LEU A 44 -11.45 10.02 17.29
N LEU A 45 -11.11 8.76 17.03
CA LEU A 45 -10.83 8.27 15.69
C LEU A 45 -12.08 8.32 14.81
N ASP A 46 -13.22 7.76 15.26
CA ASP A 46 -14.50 7.75 14.54
C ASP A 46 -14.95 9.17 14.16
N TRP A 47 -14.76 10.14 15.07
CA TRP A 47 -15.10 11.53 14.77
C TRP A 47 -14.24 12.11 13.64
N CYS A 48 -12.93 11.92 13.69
CA CYS A 48 -12.01 12.44 12.68
C CYS A 48 -12.27 11.81 11.31
N THR A 49 -12.40 10.49 11.26
CA THR A 49 -12.67 9.76 10.01
C THR A 49 -14.03 10.13 9.43
N HIS A 50 -15.04 10.33 10.29
CA HIS A 50 -16.36 10.81 9.85
C HIS A 50 -16.29 12.24 9.30
N ALA A 51 -15.56 13.16 9.94
CA ALA A 51 -15.39 14.53 9.46
C ALA A 51 -14.75 14.57 8.07
N LEU A 52 -13.67 13.80 7.87
CA LEU A 52 -13.04 13.62 6.57
C LEU A 52 -14.05 13.04 5.55
N SER A 53 -14.76 11.98 5.91
CA SER A 53 -15.77 11.36 5.05
C SER A 53 -16.88 12.35 4.63
N LEU A 54 -17.32 13.25 5.51
CA LEU A 54 -18.30 14.28 5.17
C LEU A 54 -17.76 15.27 4.14
N TYR A 55 -16.52 15.71 4.30
CA TYR A 55 -15.87 16.63 3.37
C TYR A 55 -15.74 16.04 1.97
N TYR A 56 -15.17 14.84 1.85
CA TYR A 56 -14.95 14.21 0.53
C TYR A 56 -16.22 13.73 -0.15
N ASN A 57 -17.26 13.40 0.62
CA ASN A 57 -18.60 13.18 0.05
C ASN A 57 -19.33 14.48 -0.31
N LYS A 58 -18.64 15.64 -0.30
CA LYS A 58 -19.18 16.97 -0.60
C LYS A 58 -20.39 17.34 0.27
N LYS A 59 -20.47 16.79 1.48
CA LYS A 59 -21.54 17.08 2.46
C LYS A 59 -21.21 18.29 3.33
N VAL A 60 -19.92 18.63 3.44
CA VAL A 60 -19.41 19.76 4.22
C VAL A 60 -18.22 20.37 3.46
N GLU A 61 -18.06 21.68 3.54
CA GLU A 61 -16.89 22.38 3.02
C GLU A 61 -15.94 22.77 4.16
N PHE A 62 -14.64 22.58 3.95
CA PHE A 62 -13.57 22.95 4.86
C PHE A 62 -12.56 23.85 4.17
N SER A 63 -11.96 24.77 4.91
CA SER A 63 -10.75 25.46 4.46
C SER A 63 -9.60 24.47 4.35
N GLN A 64 -8.63 24.77 3.47
CA GLN A 64 -7.45 23.93 3.29
C GLN A 64 -6.65 23.80 4.60
N ASP A 65 -6.45 24.91 5.33
CA ASP A 65 -5.76 24.92 6.63
C ASP A 65 -6.43 24.01 7.67
N PHE A 66 -7.77 24.00 7.70
CA PHE A 66 -8.51 23.14 8.62
C PHE A 66 -8.39 21.67 8.23
N LEU A 67 -8.47 21.37 6.93
CA LEU A 67 -8.32 20.02 6.40
C LEU A 67 -6.92 19.47 6.71
N GLU A 68 -5.87 20.24 6.48
CA GLU A 68 -4.49 19.89 6.86
C GLU A 68 -4.38 19.65 8.36
N SER A 69 -4.97 20.52 9.18
CA SER A 69 -4.97 20.37 10.64
C SER A 69 -5.71 19.12 11.14
N LEU A 70 -6.76 18.69 10.42
CA LEU A 70 -7.51 17.46 10.69
C LEU A 70 -6.69 16.23 10.31
N TRP A 71 -5.94 16.29 9.20
CA TRP A 71 -4.99 15.24 8.80
C TRP A 71 -3.84 15.09 9.79
N CYS A 72 -3.21 16.20 10.19
CA CYS A 72 -2.16 16.17 11.22
C CYS A 72 -2.69 15.56 12.52
N TYR A 73 -3.94 15.86 12.90
CA TYR A 73 -4.54 15.25 14.08
C TYR A 73 -4.70 13.74 13.94
N LEU A 74 -5.18 13.25 12.79
CA LEU A 74 -5.28 11.81 12.55
C LEU A 74 -3.90 11.15 12.62
N ASP A 75 -2.91 11.73 11.96
CA ASP A 75 -1.53 11.24 11.96
C ASP A 75 -0.93 11.19 13.37
N ASP A 76 -1.07 12.27 14.14
CA ASP A 76 -0.63 12.37 15.54
C ASP A 76 -1.25 11.26 16.40
N VAL A 77 -2.54 10.98 16.20
CA VAL A 77 -3.26 9.94 16.93
C VAL A 77 -2.71 8.56 16.58
N LEU A 78 -2.54 8.25 15.28
CA LEU A 78 -2.08 6.96 14.78
C LEU A 78 -0.63 6.65 15.19
N HIS A 79 0.23 7.66 15.20
CA HIS A 79 1.61 7.54 15.62
C HIS A 79 1.82 7.68 17.14
N SER A 80 0.77 8.00 17.91
CA SER A 80 0.93 8.26 19.34
C SER A 80 1.33 7.01 20.13
N ARG A 81 2.27 7.19 21.07
CA ARG A 81 2.63 6.15 22.06
C ARG A 81 1.41 5.67 22.86
N LYS A 82 0.43 6.55 23.04
CA LYS A 82 -0.83 6.24 23.71
C LYS A 82 -1.60 5.15 22.96
N LEU A 83 -1.81 5.32 21.66
CA LEU A 83 -2.47 4.32 20.81
C LEU A 83 -1.67 3.00 20.82
N GLN A 84 -0.36 3.08 20.62
CA GLN A 84 0.52 1.90 20.65
C GLN A 84 0.42 1.15 21.98
N SER A 85 0.39 1.85 23.12
CA SER A 85 0.23 1.24 24.44
C SER A 85 -1.16 0.62 24.66
N PHE A 86 -2.20 1.23 24.09
CA PHE A 86 -3.57 0.72 24.13
C PHE A 86 -3.68 -0.61 23.39
N LEU A 87 -3.13 -0.68 22.18
CA LEU A 87 -3.11 -1.89 21.37
C LEU A 87 -2.28 -3.00 22.01
N LYS A 88 -1.09 -2.67 22.57
CA LYS A 88 -0.26 -3.64 23.31
C LYS A 88 -0.94 -4.26 24.54
N GLN A 89 -1.97 -3.62 25.09
CA GLN A 89 -2.78 -4.19 26.19
C GLN A 89 -3.84 -5.19 25.69
N GLY A 90 -3.84 -5.55 24.40
CA GLY A 90 -4.84 -6.42 23.78
C GLY A 90 -6.19 -5.73 23.57
N LYS A 91 -6.27 -4.42 23.75
CA LYS A 91 -7.49 -3.65 23.47
C LYS A 91 -7.54 -3.36 21.98
N THR A 92 -8.71 -3.58 21.39
CA THR A 92 -8.91 -3.45 19.94
C THR A 92 -9.52 -2.10 19.60
N ILE A 93 -9.23 -1.63 18.39
CA ILE A 93 -9.91 -0.50 17.77
C ILE A 93 -10.60 -1.02 16.52
N THR A 94 -11.90 -0.81 16.47
CA THR A 94 -12.66 -1.10 15.27
C THR A 94 -12.37 0.00 14.28
N LEU A 95 -11.65 -0.33 13.23
CA LEU A 95 -11.54 0.57 12.10
C LEU A 95 -12.90 0.58 11.39
N LYS A 96 -13.82 1.47 11.80
CA LYS A 96 -15.05 1.78 11.06
C LYS A 96 -14.66 2.52 9.79
N LEU A 97 -14.11 1.75 8.88
CA LEU A 97 -13.51 2.19 7.64
C LEU A 97 -14.63 2.39 6.63
N ASN A 98 -15.27 3.56 6.67
CA ASN A 98 -15.77 4.16 5.44
C ASN A 98 -14.59 4.60 4.56
N MET A 99 -13.37 4.65 5.10
CA MET A 99 -12.16 5.14 4.41
C MET A 99 -11.83 4.40 3.11
N PRO A 100 -12.01 3.08 2.93
CA PRO A 100 -11.85 2.41 1.65
C PRO A 100 -12.79 2.98 0.58
N GLN A 101 -14.04 3.25 0.95
CA GLN A 101 -15.03 3.88 0.05
C GLN A 101 -14.70 5.36 -0.21
N VAL A 102 -14.19 6.08 0.80
CA VAL A 102 -13.76 7.48 0.64
C VAL A 102 -12.44 7.57 -0.14
N LEU A 103 -11.55 6.59 0.01
CA LEU A 103 -10.31 6.46 -0.74
C LEU A 103 -10.64 6.17 -2.21
N GLU A 104 -11.59 5.27 -2.46
CA GLU A 104 -12.08 4.96 -3.79
C GLU A 104 -12.70 6.18 -4.46
N SER A 105 -13.52 6.95 -3.74
CA SER A 105 -14.11 8.17 -4.30
C SER A 105 -13.09 9.28 -4.52
N ALA A 106 -12.13 9.47 -3.60
CA ALA A 106 -11.11 10.51 -3.75
C ALA A 106 -10.04 10.15 -4.78
N SER A 107 -9.76 8.87 -5.00
CA SER A 107 -8.79 8.44 -6.01
C SER A 107 -9.26 8.71 -7.44
N GLN A 108 -10.55 9.04 -7.64
CA GLN A 108 -11.08 9.54 -8.91
C GLN A 108 -10.67 10.99 -9.20
N ASP A 109 -10.23 11.75 -8.19
CA ASP A 109 -9.79 13.13 -8.33
C ASP A 109 -8.29 13.24 -8.09
N VAL A 110 -7.53 13.35 -9.19
CA VAL A 110 -6.07 13.43 -9.17
C VAL A 110 -5.57 14.58 -8.28
N SER A 111 -6.32 15.68 -8.17
CA SER A 111 -5.93 16.84 -7.35
C SER A 111 -5.86 16.52 -5.85
N LEU A 112 -6.58 15.47 -5.41
CA LEU A 112 -6.62 15.02 -4.03
C LEU A 112 -5.51 14.01 -3.70
N THR A 113 -4.72 13.57 -4.68
CA THR A 113 -3.77 12.47 -4.49
C THR A 113 -2.75 12.77 -3.37
N LEU A 114 -2.10 13.94 -3.43
CA LEU A 114 -1.12 14.36 -2.43
C LEU A 114 -1.74 14.76 -1.10
N SER A 115 -2.85 15.52 -1.14
CA SER A 115 -3.45 16.11 0.06
C SER A 115 -4.34 15.14 0.84
N PHE A 116 -4.76 14.04 0.22
CA PHE A 116 -5.71 13.11 0.82
C PHE A 116 -5.35 11.63 0.63
N THR A 117 -5.26 11.18 -0.62
CA THR A 117 -5.14 9.75 -0.95
C THR A 117 -3.89 9.15 -0.29
N ILE A 118 -2.74 9.82 -0.43
CA ILE A 118 -1.48 9.38 0.17
C ILE A 118 -1.51 9.42 1.71
N PRO A 119 -1.90 10.53 2.39
CA PRO A 119 -2.07 10.56 3.84
C PRO A 119 -3.01 9.47 4.38
N MET A 120 -4.12 9.21 3.68
CA MET A 120 -5.08 8.18 4.05
C MET A 120 -4.47 6.77 3.95
N ILE A 121 -3.80 6.46 2.83
CA ILE A 121 -3.12 5.16 2.64
C ILE A 121 -2.01 4.99 3.68
N THR A 122 -1.25 6.04 3.96
CA THR A 122 -0.18 6.03 4.98
C THR A 122 -0.78 5.75 6.37
N SER A 123 -1.87 6.43 6.71
CA SER A 123 -2.63 6.18 7.94
C SER A 123 -3.10 4.72 8.04
N MET A 124 -3.67 4.17 6.97
CA MET A 124 -4.10 2.77 6.91
C MET A 124 -2.91 1.81 7.03
N THR A 125 -1.76 2.15 6.44
CA THR A 125 -0.52 1.38 6.56
C THR A 125 -0.05 1.30 8.00
N THR A 126 -0.04 2.42 8.73
CA THR A 126 0.40 2.45 10.14
C THR A 126 -0.46 1.57 11.04
N LEU A 127 -1.77 1.51 10.76
CA LEU A 127 -2.71 0.62 11.42
C LEU A 127 -2.45 -0.83 11.05
N LEU A 128 -2.24 -1.15 9.78
CA LEU A 128 -1.93 -2.51 9.34
C LEU A 128 -0.64 -3.04 9.98
N ARG A 129 0.36 -2.19 10.21
CA ARG A 129 1.59 -2.59 10.92
C ARG A 129 1.39 -3.02 12.37
N GLN A 130 0.20 -2.80 12.95
CA GLN A 130 -0.15 -3.29 14.29
C GLN A 130 -0.37 -4.81 14.34
N GLY A 131 -0.54 -5.45 13.18
CA GLY A 131 -0.64 -6.90 13.02
C GLY A 131 -2.01 -7.49 13.32
N GLU A 132 -2.18 -8.76 12.92
CA GLU A 132 -3.44 -9.52 13.00
C GLU A 132 -4.02 -9.64 14.41
N GLY A 133 -3.18 -9.70 15.44
CA GLY A 133 -3.65 -9.78 16.83
C GLY A 133 -4.42 -8.55 17.30
N ASN A 134 -4.16 -7.39 16.69
CA ASN A 134 -4.78 -6.11 17.03
C ASN A 134 -5.89 -5.72 16.05
N ILE A 135 -5.84 -6.24 14.81
CA ILE A 135 -6.90 -6.09 13.79
C ILE A 135 -7.63 -7.42 13.67
N THR A 136 -8.71 -7.56 14.44
CA THR A 136 -9.45 -8.83 14.57
C THR A 136 -10.25 -9.25 13.33
N SER A 137 -10.42 -8.37 12.34
CA SER A 137 -11.24 -8.63 11.16
C SER A 137 -10.40 -8.66 9.88
N SER A 138 -10.23 -9.87 9.32
CA SER A 138 -9.57 -10.08 8.02
C SER A 138 -10.24 -9.32 6.88
N HIS A 139 -11.54 -9.09 6.98
CA HIS A 139 -12.32 -8.29 6.03
C HIS A 139 -11.76 -6.87 5.86
N HIS A 140 -11.23 -6.25 6.92
CA HIS A 140 -10.68 -4.89 6.82
C HIS A 140 -9.44 -4.84 5.93
N VAL A 141 -8.58 -5.86 5.99
CA VAL A 141 -7.40 -5.96 5.13
C VAL A 141 -7.83 -6.15 3.68
N SER A 142 -8.84 -6.98 3.41
CA SER A 142 -9.41 -7.14 2.07
C SER A 142 -10.02 -5.84 1.52
N LEU A 143 -10.70 -5.03 2.36
CA LEU A 143 -11.19 -3.71 1.96
C LEU A 143 -10.05 -2.75 1.63
N VAL A 144 -8.94 -2.78 2.39
CA VAL A 144 -7.76 -1.98 2.06
C VAL A 144 -7.22 -2.37 0.69
N LEU A 145 -7.04 -3.67 0.43
CA LEU A 145 -6.59 -4.17 -0.87
C LEU A 145 -7.52 -3.72 -2.00
N GLY A 146 -8.84 -3.76 -1.79
CA GLY A 146 -9.81 -3.23 -2.74
C GLY A 146 -9.61 -1.75 -3.01
N ALA A 147 -9.49 -0.92 -1.97
CA ALA A 147 -9.31 0.51 -2.13
C ALA A 147 -7.98 0.89 -2.78
N LEU A 148 -6.90 0.13 -2.51
CA LEU A 148 -5.61 0.32 -3.19
C LEU A 148 -5.72 0.16 -4.71
N GLN A 149 -6.72 -0.56 -5.24
CA GLN A 149 -6.95 -0.69 -6.69
C GLN A 149 -7.31 0.64 -7.36
N SER A 150 -7.93 1.55 -6.62
CA SER A 150 -8.42 2.83 -7.15
C SER A 150 -7.35 3.92 -7.25
N VAL A 151 -6.21 3.77 -6.56
CA VAL A 151 -5.17 4.81 -6.44
C VAL A 151 -4.58 5.16 -7.82
N PRO A 152 -4.53 6.45 -8.22
CA PRO A 152 -4.00 6.81 -9.52
C PRO A 152 -2.49 6.54 -9.61
N LEU A 153 -2.06 5.91 -10.70
CA LEU A 153 -0.65 5.61 -11.02
C LEU A 153 -0.28 5.99 -12.45
N ASP A 154 -1.16 6.71 -13.12
CA ASP A 154 -1.10 7.10 -14.52
C ASP A 154 -1.47 8.58 -14.66
N HIS A 155 -0.91 9.25 -15.68
CA HIS A 155 -1.21 10.65 -16.00
C HIS A 155 -0.98 11.64 -14.83
N ILE A 156 -0.04 11.33 -13.94
CA ILE A 156 0.36 12.16 -12.79
C ILE A 156 1.82 12.60 -12.88
N THR A 157 2.20 13.65 -12.15
CA THR A 157 3.59 14.13 -12.16
C THR A 157 4.52 13.12 -11.46
N PRO A 158 5.82 13.07 -11.82
CA PRO A 158 6.77 12.11 -11.23
C PRO A 158 6.83 12.14 -9.69
N ALA A 159 6.77 13.32 -9.08
CA ALA A 159 6.78 13.45 -7.61
C ALA A 159 5.52 12.86 -6.95
N VAL A 160 4.34 13.08 -7.57
CA VAL A 160 3.07 12.52 -7.10
C VAL A 160 3.08 11.01 -7.31
N TYR A 161 3.56 10.56 -8.46
CA TYR A 161 3.75 9.16 -8.81
C TYR A 161 4.57 8.42 -7.76
N GLN A 162 5.76 8.93 -7.45
CA GLN A 162 6.66 8.34 -6.46
C GLN A 162 5.97 8.17 -5.11
N SER A 163 5.27 9.22 -4.66
CA SER A 163 4.59 9.23 -3.36
C SER A 163 3.42 8.24 -3.31
N ALA A 164 2.61 8.17 -4.37
CA ALA A 164 1.52 7.22 -4.49
C ALA A 164 2.03 5.77 -4.58
N PHE A 165 3.05 5.53 -5.41
CA PHE A 165 3.69 4.24 -5.58
C PHE A 165 4.27 3.72 -4.25
N LEU A 166 5.01 4.57 -3.53
CA LEU A 166 5.57 4.24 -2.23
C LEU A 166 4.47 3.92 -1.21
N ALA A 167 3.40 4.72 -1.15
CA ALA A 167 2.29 4.49 -0.23
C ALA A 167 1.61 3.13 -0.48
N VAL A 168 1.32 2.79 -1.75
CA VAL A 168 0.74 1.49 -2.11
C VAL A 168 1.72 0.35 -1.80
N HIS A 169 3.00 0.50 -2.16
CA HIS A 169 4.04 -0.48 -1.87
C HIS A 169 4.16 -0.75 -0.36
N GLU A 170 4.28 0.29 0.46
CA GLU A 170 4.41 0.13 1.91
C GLU A 170 3.16 -0.47 2.56
N THR A 171 1.98 -0.22 1.98
CA THR A 171 0.73 -0.87 2.42
C THR A 171 0.77 -2.36 2.14
N LEU A 172 1.12 -2.76 0.90
CA LEU A 172 1.29 -4.17 0.54
C LEU A 172 2.36 -4.82 1.44
N PHE A 173 3.46 -4.12 1.68
CA PHE A 173 4.54 -4.61 2.51
C PHE A 173 4.08 -4.85 3.96
N ALA A 174 3.29 -3.94 4.52
CA ALA A 174 2.68 -4.13 5.84
C ALA A 174 1.71 -5.33 5.85
N ILE A 175 0.96 -5.56 4.78
CA ILE A 175 0.02 -6.69 4.69
C ILE A 175 0.76 -8.03 4.66
N ILE A 176 1.71 -8.20 3.74
CA ILE A 176 2.45 -9.47 3.60
C ILE A 176 3.25 -9.81 4.86
N GLN A 177 3.77 -8.80 5.56
CA GLN A 177 4.60 -8.99 6.75
C GLN A 177 3.77 -9.17 8.04
N CYS A 178 2.71 -8.37 8.23
CA CYS A 178 1.97 -8.32 9.49
C CYS A 178 0.64 -9.08 9.44
N HIS A 179 0.20 -9.53 8.26
CA HIS A 179 -1.08 -10.23 8.04
C HIS A 179 -0.97 -11.57 7.27
N PRO A 180 -0.17 -12.54 7.74
CA PRO A 180 0.02 -13.82 7.07
C PRO A 180 -1.24 -14.70 6.97
N GLN A 181 -2.14 -14.69 7.96
CA GLN A 181 -3.38 -15.49 7.93
C GLN A 181 -4.36 -14.93 6.90
N VAL A 182 -4.45 -13.61 6.77
CA VAL A 182 -5.27 -12.99 5.72
C VAL A 182 -4.74 -13.36 4.34
N MET A 183 -3.42 -13.41 4.18
CA MET A 183 -2.78 -13.72 2.90
C MET A 183 -3.13 -15.10 2.34
N LEU A 184 -3.50 -16.07 3.18
CA LEU A 184 -3.99 -17.39 2.73
C LEU A 184 -5.20 -17.30 1.79
N ASN A 185 -6.06 -16.30 2.00
CA ASN A 185 -7.28 -16.11 1.21
C ASN A 185 -7.22 -14.88 0.31
N ALA A 186 -6.40 -13.89 0.66
CA ALA A 186 -6.30 -12.61 -0.04
C ALA A 186 -5.13 -12.52 -1.05
N ALA A 187 -4.34 -13.58 -1.22
CA ALA A 187 -3.22 -13.61 -2.18
C ALA A 187 -3.58 -13.13 -3.59
N PRO A 188 -4.72 -13.53 -4.21
CA PRO A 188 -5.09 -13.00 -5.52
C PRO A 188 -5.35 -11.49 -5.52
N SER A 189 -6.05 -10.96 -4.51
CA SER A 189 -6.31 -9.52 -4.37
C SER A 189 -5.02 -8.73 -4.14
N PHE A 190 -4.10 -9.27 -3.33
CA PHE A 190 -2.77 -8.72 -3.12
C PHE A 190 -1.98 -8.66 -4.43
N LEU A 191 -1.91 -9.77 -5.16
CA LEU A 191 -1.18 -9.83 -6.44
C LEU A 191 -1.78 -8.92 -7.49
N ASN A 192 -3.10 -8.71 -7.52
CA ASN A 192 -3.72 -7.76 -8.44
C ASN A 192 -3.23 -6.32 -8.19
N VAL A 193 -3.13 -5.89 -6.93
CA VAL A 193 -2.60 -4.56 -6.58
C VAL A 193 -1.11 -4.49 -6.91
N PHE A 194 -0.34 -5.53 -6.57
CA PHE A 194 1.08 -5.59 -6.87
C PHE A 194 1.36 -5.57 -8.38
N TYR A 195 0.62 -6.34 -9.17
CA TYR A 195 0.71 -6.31 -10.63
C TYR A 195 0.41 -4.92 -11.19
N ARG A 196 -0.52 -4.15 -10.60
CA ARG A 196 -0.75 -2.76 -11.02
C ARG A 196 0.50 -1.88 -10.83
N LEU A 197 1.24 -2.06 -9.74
CA LEU A 197 2.54 -1.39 -9.54
C LEU A 197 3.57 -1.85 -10.58
N VAL A 198 3.68 -3.17 -10.84
CA VAL A 198 4.60 -3.72 -11.84
C VAL A 198 4.28 -3.17 -13.24
N ALA A 199 3.02 -3.26 -13.67
CA ALA A 199 2.58 -2.74 -14.96
C ALA A 199 2.86 -1.23 -15.08
N SER A 200 2.55 -0.47 -14.03
CA SER A 200 2.79 0.96 -13.97
C SER A 200 4.27 1.30 -14.15
N ILE A 201 5.18 0.68 -13.39
CA ILE A 201 6.61 0.99 -13.50
C ILE A 201 7.22 0.50 -14.81
N VAL A 202 6.69 -0.59 -15.38
CA VAL A 202 7.11 -1.06 -16.71
C VAL A 202 6.75 -0.01 -17.77
N GLN A 203 5.54 0.56 -17.72
CA GLN A 203 5.11 1.59 -18.68
C GLN A 203 5.86 2.92 -18.49
N GLU A 204 6.00 3.40 -17.25
CA GLU A 204 6.65 4.68 -16.98
C GLU A 204 8.18 4.61 -17.12
N GLY A 205 8.80 3.48 -16.77
CA GLY A 205 10.23 3.23 -16.90
C GLY A 205 10.73 2.94 -18.32
N ARG A 206 9.87 3.15 -19.33
CA ARG A 206 10.24 3.03 -20.74
C ARG A 206 11.32 4.04 -21.14
N GLN A 207 12.19 3.65 -22.07
CA GLN A 207 13.20 4.52 -22.63
C GLN A 207 12.53 5.62 -23.46
N ARG A 208 12.65 6.87 -22.98
CA ARG A 208 12.27 8.09 -23.71
C ARG A 208 13.54 8.73 -24.30
N GLY A 209 13.42 9.58 -25.32
CA GLY A 209 14.57 10.24 -25.97
C GLY A 209 15.39 11.13 -25.02
N ASP A 210 16.54 11.62 -25.48
CA ASP A 210 17.51 12.39 -24.67
C ASP A 210 16.87 13.59 -23.95
N GLY A 211 16.85 13.53 -22.62
CA GLY A 211 16.29 14.59 -21.75
C GLY A 211 15.67 14.13 -20.43
N ASP A 212 15.87 12.88 -20.01
CA ASP A 212 15.10 12.27 -18.92
C ASP A 212 15.60 12.67 -17.52
N THR A 213 15.22 13.86 -17.06
CA THR A 213 15.49 14.38 -15.71
C THR A 213 14.76 13.62 -14.60
N ASP A 214 13.71 12.85 -14.94
CA ASP A 214 12.89 12.11 -13.97
C ASP A 214 13.48 10.72 -13.64
N SER A 215 14.73 10.48 -14.05
CA SER A 215 15.31 9.15 -14.05
C SER A 215 15.40 8.49 -12.68
N ASP A 216 15.65 9.29 -11.65
CA ASP A 216 15.82 8.79 -10.29
C ASP A 216 14.49 8.29 -9.68
N VAL A 217 13.35 8.92 -10.03
CA VAL A 217 12.04 8.52 -9.50
C VAL A 217 11.69 7.08 -9.89
N TYR A 218 11.74 6.77 -11.18
CA TYR A 218 11.38 5.43 -11.67
C TYR A 218 12.41 4.37 -11.26
N LEU A 219 13.68 4.76 -11.13
CA LEU A 219 14.71 3.87 -10.58
C LEU A 219 14.43 3.52 -9.11
N GLN A 220 13.98 4.48 -8.30
CA GLN A 220 13.60 4.19 -6.92
C GLN A 220 12.37 3.30 -6.85
N CYS A 221 11.36 3.52 -7.69
CA CYS A 221 10.17 2.66 -7.76
C CYS A 221 10.50 1.24 -8.23
N SER A 222 11.45 1.04 -9.15
CA SER A 222 11.85 -0.31 -9.59
C SER A 222 12.54 -1.11 -8.48
N ARG A 223 13.34 -0.44 -7.63
CA ARG A 223 13.93 -1.05 -6.43
C ARG A 223 12.89 -1.50 -5.41
N LEU A 224 11.78 -0.76 -5.28
CA LEU A 224 10.66 -1.17 -4.44
C LEU A 224 10.00 -2.46 -4.97
N ILE A 225 9.83 -2.58 -6.29
CA ILE A 225 9.32 -3.82 -6.90
C ILE A 225 10.24 -5.00 -6.65
N GLU A 226 11.55 -4.84 -6.86
CA GLU A 226 12.55 -5.89 -6.56
C GLU A 226 12.47 -6.35 -5.09
N ARG A 227 12.38 -5.39 -4.16
CA ARG A 227 12.21 -5.67 -2.74
C ARG A 227 10.92 -6.45 -2.46
N MET A 228 9.80 -6.06 -3.07
CA MET A 228 8.54 -6.78 -2.90
C MET A 228 8.61 -8.20 -3.45
N TYR A 229 9.22 -8.41 -4.63
CA TYR A 229 9.48 -9.75 -5.17
C TYR A 229 10.31 -10.61 -4.22
N SER A 230 11.34 -10.02 -3.61
CA SER A 230 12.14 -10.70 -2.57
C SER A 230 11.28 -11.16 -1.40
N HIS A 231 10.39 -10.30 -0.91
CA HIS A 231 9.48 -10.67 0.19
C HIS A 231 8.48 -11.75 -0.21
N ILE A 232 7.89 -11.65 -1.41
CA ILE A 232 7.01 -12.70 -1.96
C ILE A 232 7.74 -14.04 -2.02
N ALA A 233 8.99 -14.05 -2.49
CA ALA A 233 9.82 -15.25 -2.54
C ALA A 233 10.15 -15.82 -1.15
N THR A 234 10.38 -14.97 -0.14
CA THR A 234 10.56 -15.46 1.24
C THR A 234 9.29 -16.04 1.85
N THR A 235 8.11 -15.62 1.41
CA THR A 235 6.80 -16.13 1.85
C THR A 235 6.16 -17.07 0.83
N ALA A 236 6.98 -17.85 0.11
CA ALA A 236 6.59 -18.59 -1.09
C ALA A 236 5.38 -19.53 -0.93
N GLU A 237 5.15 -20.07 0.27
CA GLU A 237 4.01 -20.97 0.54
C GLU A 237 2.66 -20.37 0.14
N ASN A 238 2.52 -19.05 0.27
CA ASN A 238 1.29 -18.32 -0.08
C ASN A 238 1.14 -18.06 -1.59
N PHE A 239 2.21 -18.19 -2.38
CA PHE A 239 2.27 -17.68 -3.76
C PHE A 239 2.82 -18.68 -4.78
N THR A 240 3.30 -19.86 -4.37
CA THR A 240 3.93 -20.83 -5.29
C THR A 240 2.98 -21.26 -6.41
N ALA A 241 1.67 -21.40 -6.13
CA ALA A 241 0.67 -21.72 -7.15
C ALA A 241 0.38 -20.56 -8.14
N LEU A 242 0.88 -19.36 -7.84
CA LEU A 242 0.63 -18.12 -8.59
C LEU A 242 1.89 -17.61 -9.31
N SER A 243 3.07 -18.22 -9.09
CA SER A 243 4.36 -17.78 -9.64
C SER A 243 4.35 -17.74 -11.17
N ALA A 244 3.80 -18.77 -11.83
CA ALA A 244 3.66 -18.81 -13.28
C ALA A 244 2.84 -17.63 -13.81
N PHE A 245 1.74 -17.27 -13.14
CA PHE A 245 0.89 -16.15 -13.53
C PHE A 245 1.60 -14.81 -13.37
N MET A 246 2.38 -14.64 -12.29
CA MET A 246 3.19 -13.44 -12.08
C MET A 246 4.23 -13.25 -13.19
N VAL A 247 4.89 -14.33 -13.61
CA VAL A 247 5.84 -14.30 -14.74
C VAL A 247 5.12 -13.94 -16.03
N ALA A 248 4.00 -14.61 -16.34
CA ALA A 248 3.19 -14.33 -17.53
C ALA A 248 2.74 -12.87 -17.61
N GLN A 249 2.26 -12.32 -16.49
CA GLN A 249 1.86 -10.93 -16.36
C GLN A 249 3.02 -9.96 -16.61
N TYR A 250 4.18 -10.22 -16.01
CA TYR A 250 5.38 -9.41 -16.22
C TYR A 250 5.82 -9.39 -17.69
N VAL A 251 5.96 -10.56 -18.33
CA VAL A 251 6.42 -10.62 -19.73
C VAL A 251 5.40 -10.01 -20.70
N THR A 252 4.11 -10.10 -20.38
CA THR A 252 3.04 -9.47 -21.17
C THR A 252 3.15 -7.94 -21.13
N GLU A 253 3.47 -7.35 -19.97
CA GLU A 253 3.73 -5.91 -19.89
C GLU A 253 5.04 -5.52 -20.55
N LEU A 254 6.10 -6.30 -20.33
CA LEU A 254 7.42 -6.03 -20.89
C LEU A 254 7.40 -6.03 -22.42
N GLN A 255 6.60 -6.89 -23.05
CA GLN A 255 6.46 -6.93 -24.52
C GLN A 255 6.01 -5.59 -25.12
N LYS A 256 5.35 -4.72 -24.35
CA LYS A 256 4.77 -3.47 -24.84
C LYS A 256 5.76 -2.32 -24.91
N VAL A 257 6.92 -2.42 -24.26
CA VAL A 257 7.85 -1.30 -24.05
C VAL A 257 9.31 -1.73 -24.11
N THR A 258 10.17 -0.79 -24.48
CA THR A 258 11.62 -0.91 -24.27
C THR A 258 11.97 -0.19 -22.98
N LEU A 259 12.43 -0.91 -21.96
CA LEU A 259 12.80 -0.34 -20.67
C LEU A 259 14.18 0.33 -20.68
N ARG A 260 14.34 1.35 -19.85
CA ARG A 260 15.65 1.91 -19.53
C ARG A 260 16.52 0.84 -18.85
N PRO A 261 17.83 0.78 -19.11
CA PRO A 261 18.69 -0.28 -18.59
C PRO A 261 18.70 -0.41 -17.06
N ASP A 262 18.70 0.71 -16.35
CA ASP A 262 18.72 0.80 -14.89
C ASP A 262 17.41 0.29 -14.24
N VAL A 263 16.26 0.63 -14.84
CA VAL A 263 14.95 0.09 -14.44
C VAL A 263 14.84 -1.40 -14.78
N LYS A 264 15.27 -1.78 -16.00
CA LYS A 264 15.24 -3.17 -16.48
C LYS A 264 16.03 -4.07 -15.53
N LEU A 265 17.19 -3.64 -15.05
CA LEU A 265 18.02 -4.38 -14.11
C LEU A 265 17.21 -4.82 -12.88
N HIS A 266 16.68 -3.88 -12.12
CA HIS A 266 15.95 -4.16 -10.87
C HIS A 266 14.69 -5.02 -11.08
N LEU A 267 13.94 -4.78 -12.17
CA LEU A 267 12.77 -5.60 -12.49
C LEU A 267 13.16 -7.03 -12.90
N THR A 268 14.29 -7.19 -13.58
CA THR A 268 14.81 -8.49 -14.00
C THR A 268 15.31 -9.30 -12.80
N GLU A 269 16.07 -8.68 -11.89
CA GLU A 269 16.49 -9.33 -10.64
C GLU A 269 15.28 -9.77 -9.82
N GLY A 270 14.27 -8.91 -9.68
CA GLY A 270 13.04 -9.24 -8.99
C GLY A 270 12.29 -10.43 -9.59
N ILE A 271 12.09 -10.46 -10.91
CA ILE A 271 11.34 -11.57 -11.56
C ILE A 271 12.12 -12.88 -11.55
N TYR A 272 13.45 -12.86 -11.49
CA TYR A 272 14.27 -14.06 -11.33
C TYR A 272 14.00 -14.77 -10.01
N LEU A 273 13.73 -14.03 -8.93
CA LEU A 273 13.32 -14.61 -7.64
C LEU A 273 11.99 -15.35 -7.74
N ILE A 274 11.08 -14.92 -8.61
CA ILE A 274 9.80 -15.60 -8.84
C ILE A 274 9.98 -16.82 -9.75
N LEU A 275 10.88 -16.74 -10.74
CA LEU A 275 11.24 -17.90 -11.57
C LEU A 275 11.86 -19.03 -10.75
N ASP A 276 12.57 -18.73 -9.66
CA ASP A 276 13.05 -19.75 -8.72
C ASP A 276 11.93 -20.50 -8.00
N LEU A 277 10.74 -19.89 -7.87
CA LEU A 277 9.55 -20.54 -7.30
C LEU A 277 8.80 -21.41 -8.32
N CYS A 278 9.04 -21.21 -9.62
CA CYS A 278 8.38 -21.96 -10.67
C CYS A 278 8.91 -23.40 -10.75
N LYS A 279 8.00 -24.37 -10.69
CA LYS A 279 8.29 -25.78 -10.95
C LYS A 279 8.36 -26.06 -12.44
N GLU A 280 8.85 -27.24 -12.82
CA GLU A 280 8.93 -27.62 -14.25
C GLU A 280 7.58 -27.51 -14.98
N GLN A 281 6.49 -27.87 -14.30
CA GLN A 281 5.14 -27.76 -14.87
C GLN A 281 4.75 -26.30 -15.17
N ASP A 282 5.18 -25.35 -14.33
CA ASP A 282 4.92 -23.92 -14.49
C ASP A 282 5.68 -23.38 -15.70
N ILE A 283 6.93 -23.83 -15.88
CA ILE A 283 7.73 -23.49 -17.06
C ILE A 283 7.13 -24.09 -18.33
N ARG A 284 6.66 -25.34 -18.30
CA ARG A 284 5.97 -25.95 -19.45
C ARG A 284 4.68 -25.21 -19.78
N PHE A 285 3.92 -24.81 -18.77
CA PHE A 285 2.72 -23.99 -18.92
C PHE A 285 3.04 -22.66 -19.59
N LEU A 286 4.07 -21.94 -19.14
CA LEU A 286 4.50 -20.67 -19.74
C LEU A 286 4.94 -20.83 -21.20
N LYS A 287 5.74 -21.85 -21.51
CA LYS A 287 6.20 -22.10 -22.89
C LYS A 287 5.06 -22.41 -23.87
N ALA A 288 4.02 -23.11 -23.40
CA ALA A 288 2.92 -23.54 -24.25
C ALA A 288 1.74 -22.55 -24.28
N GLY A 289 1.52 -21.80 -23.20
CA GLY A 289 0.32 -20.99 -22.98
C GLY A 289 0.43 -19.53 -23.36
N LEU A 290 1.63 -19.00 -23.60
CA LEU A 290 1.84 -17.59 -23.93
C LEU A 290 1.59 -17.30 -25.43
N PRO A 291 0.97 -16.16 -25.79
CA PRO A 291 0.88 -15.70 -27.18
C PRO A 291 2.26 -15.56 -27.82
N MET A 292 2.35 -15.72 -29.15
CA MET A 292 3.62 -15.80 -29.90
C MET A 292 4.65 -14.72 -29.50
N GLY A 293 4.28 -13.43 -29.56
CA GLY A 293 5.21 -12.34 -29.21
C GLY A 293 5.57 -12.26 -27.72
N VAL A 294 4.67 -12.68 -26.82
CA VAL A 294 4.97 -12.77 -25.38
C VAL A 294 5.90 -13.96 -25.09
N SER A 295 5.74 -15.06 -25.85
CA SER A 295 6.56 -16.26 -25.74
C SER A 295 8.02 -15.98 -26.13
N GLU A 296 8.27 -15.14 -27.14
CA GLU A 296 9.63 -14.71 -27.51
C GLU A 296 10.31 -13.97 -26.36
N VAL A 297 9.64 -12.96 -25.78
CA VAL A 297 10.14 -12.21 -24.62
C VAL A 297 10.40 -13.13 -23.43
N PHE A 298 9.50 -14.08 -23.16
CA PHE A 298 9.70 -15.06 -22.11
C PHE A 298 10.90 -15.98 -22.37
N ASN A 299 11.11 -16.45 -23.60
CA ASN A 299 12.22 -17.33 -23.94
C ASN A 299 13.57 -16.61 -23.77
N GLU A 300 13.66 -15.33 -24.15
CA GLU A 300 14.86 -14.50 -23.90
C GLU A 300 15.12 -14.31 -22.40
N LEU A 301 14.08 -13.94 -21.64
CA LEU A 301 14.16 -13.76 -20.19
C LEU A 301 14.59 -15.06 -19.50
N TYR A 302 13.96 -16.18 -19.85
CA TYR A 302 14.24 -17.49 -19.26
C TYR A 302 15.64 -18.00 -19.64
N GLY A 303 16.10 -17.76 -20.87
CA GLY A 303 17.48 -18.06 -21.27
C GLY A 303 18.49 -17.31 -20.41
N SER A 304 18.28 -16.00 -20.23
CA SER A 304 19.12 -15.15 -19.38
C SER A 304 19.09 -15.59 -17.91
N TYR A 305 17.90 -15.95 -17.40
CA TYR A 305 17.73 -16.51 -16.05
C TYR A 305 18.57 -17.78 -15.84
N ILE A 306 18.53 -18.72 -16.80
CA ILE A 306 19.29 -19.97 -16.69
C ILE A 306 20.81 -19.71 -16.71
N HIS A 307 21.28 -18.83 -17.61
CA HIS A 307 22.70 -18.60 -17.81
C HIS A 307 23.35 -17.74 -16.71
N TYR A 308 22.68 -16.70 -16.26
CA TYR A 308 23.28 -15.72 -15.35
C TYR A 308 22.87 -15.92 -13.90
N HIS A 309 21.58 -16.11 -13.62
CA HIS A 309 21.08 -16.16 -12.25
C HIS A 309 21.12 -17.57 -11.65
N LYS A 310 20.51 -18.55 -12.33
CA LYS A 310 20.41 -19.93 -11.82
C LYS A 310 21.77 -20.61 -11.71
N ALA A 311 22.63 -20.41 -12.71
CA ALA A 311 23.98 -20.95 -12.69
C ALA A 311 24.84 -20.34 -11.56
N GLN A 312 24.69 -19.04 -11.28
CA GLN A 312 25.42 -18.36 -10.21
C GLN A 312 24.99 -18.88 -8.83
N ARG A 313 23.68 -18.97 -8.55
CA ARG A 313 23.18 -19.52 -7.27
C ARG A 313 23.63 -20.96 -7.03
N GLN A 314 23.56 -21.81 -8.05
CA GLN A 314 24.06 -23.19 -7.95
C GLN A 314 25.58 -23.27 -7.76
N GLY A 315 26.32 -22.24 -8.19
CA GLY A 315 27.72 -22.08 -7.89
C GLY A 315 27.95 -21.71 -6.43
N GLU A 316 27.22 -20.71 -5.91
CA GLU A 316 27.31 -20.24 -4.52
C GLU A 316 26.95 -21.34 -3.50
N ASP A 317 25.89 -22.12 -3.75
CA ASP A 317 25.47 -23.25 -2.90
C ASP A 317 26.52 -24.37 -2.81
N LYS A 318 27.42 -24.50 -3.79
CA LYS A 318 28.51 -25.48 -3.76
C LYS A 318 29.67 -25.08 -2.85
N TYR A 319 29.77 -23.81 -2.46
CA TYR A 319 30.85 -23.29 -1.63
C TYR A 319 30.41 -22.91 -0.21
N THR A 320 29.13 -23.07 0.13
CA THR A 320 28.55 -22.75 1.45
C THR A 320 28.31 -23.99 2.33
N VAL A 321 28.97 -25.12 2.04
CA VAL A 321 28.99 -26.34 2.89
C VAL A 321 30.19 -26.34 3.83
#